data_AF-A0A1B3NDH5-F1
#
_entry.id   AF-A0A1B3NDH5-F1
#
_cell.length_a   1.000
_cell.length_b   1.000
_cell.length_c   1.000
_cell.angle_alpha   90.00
_cell.angle_beta   90.00
_cell.angle_gamma   90.00
#
_symmetry.space_group_name_H-M   'P 1'
#
loop_
_entity.id
_entity.type
_entity.pdbx_description
1 polymer ?
#
loop_
_entity_poly.entity_id
_entity_poly.type
_entity_poly.pdbx_seq_one_letter_code
_entity_poly.pdbx_strand_id
1 'polypeptide(L)' 'MSSKTPKVSTFALRRTASSRTVTAGCFQCNGSMAIWTSGNAMGVAARHHDATGHETWVDQIIMTRYGSKD' A
#
# COMPACT_ATOMS: atom_id res chain seq x y z
N MET A 1 -40.70 -38.44 2.02
CA MET A 1 -40.22 -37.08 1.69
C MET A 1 -38.78 -36.97 2.17
N SER A 2 -37.79 -37.17 1.28
CA SER A 2 -36.37 -37.15 1.65
C SER A 2 -35.84 -35.72 1.49
N SER A 3 -35.56 -35.06 2.61
CA SER A 3 -34.99 -33.71 2.64
C SER A 3 -33.54 -33.75 2.20
N LYS A 4 -33.22 -33.07 1.08
CA LYS A 4 -31.85 -32.86 0.63
C LYS A 4 -31.26 -31.71 1.44
N THR A 5 -30.30 -32.01 2.32
CA THR A 5 -29.52 -31.01 3.05
C THR A 5 -28.66 -30.20 2.05
N PRO A 6 -28.63 -28.87 2.11
CA PRO A 6 -27.80 -28.06 1.22
C PRO A 6 -26.31 -28.24 1.57
N LYS A 7 -25.49 -28.57 0.58
CA LYS A 7 -24.02 -28.57 0.73
C LYS A 7 -23.56 -27.11 0.78
N VAL A 8 -23.07 -26.68 1.93
CA VAL A 8 -22.37 -25.39 2.07
C VAL A 8 -21.10 -25.48 1.22
N SER A 9 -21.06 -24.71 0.13
CA SER A 9 -19.87 -24.55 -0.70
C SER A 9 -18.84 -23.73 0.09
N THR A 10 -17.90 -24.42 0.74
CA THR A 10 -16.74 -23.79 1.36
C THR A 10 -15.87 -23.20 0.25
N PHE A 11 -16.01 -21.91 -0.05
CA PHE A 11 -15.03 -21.20 -0.85
C PHE A 11 -13.70 -21.24 -0.09
N ALA A 12 -12.70 -21.94 -0.63
CA ALA A 12 -11.36 -21.92 -0.05
C ALA A 12 -10.85 -20.46 -0.08
N LEU A 13 -10.59 -19.88 1.10
CA LEU A 13 -10.00 -18.56 1.21
C LEU A 13 -8.64 -18.56 0.52
N ARG A 14 -8.52 -17.75 -0.54
CA ARG A 14 -7.29 -17.62 -1.32
C ARG A 14 -6.20 -16.99 -0.45
N ARG A 15 -5.11 -17.73 -0.18
CA ARG A 15 -3.91 -17.18 0.45
C ARG A 15 -3.47 -15.92 -0.31
N THR A 16 -3.32 -14.83 0.43
CA THR A 16 -3.00 -13.52 -0.13
C THR A 16 -1.94 -12.88 0.76
N ALA A 17 -0.83 -12.45 0.15
CA ALA A 17 0.20 -11.67 0.80
C ALA A 17 0.28 -10.31 0.12
N SER A 18 0.47 -9.24 0.89
CA SER A 18 0.60 -7.89 0.36
C SER A 18 1.79 -7.18 1.00
N SER A 19 2.54 -6.43 0.21
CA SER A 19 3.56 -5.51 0.69
C SER A 19 3.37 -4.14 0.07
N ARG A 20 3.85 -3.12 0.78
CA ARG A 20 3.85 -1.73 0.32
C ARG A 20 5.17 -1.08 0.66
N THR A 21 5.78 -0.45 -0.32
CA THR A 21 6.89 0.48 -0.14
C THR A 21 6.41 1.87 -0.52
N VAL A 22 6.70 2.86 0.32
CA VAL A 22 6.35 4.26 0.06
C VAL A 22 7.61 5.10 0.20
N THR A 23 7.90 5.90 -0.82
CA THR A 23 8.99 6.86 -0.81
C THR A 23 8.44 8.23 -1.20
N ALA A 24 9.00 9.29 -0.64
CA ALA A 24 8.56 10.64 -0.93
C ALA A 24 9.72 11.64 -0.79
N GLY A 25 9.57 12.79 -1.43
CA GLY A 25 10.56 13.85 -1.42
C GLY A 25 9.95 15.23 -1.65
N CYS A 26 10.83 16.22 -1.69
CA CYS A 26 10.51 17.64 -1.83
C CYS A 26 11.50 18.25 -2.80
N PHE A 27 11.00 18.83 -3.90
CA PHE A 27 11.85 19.35 -4.97
C PHE A 27 12.75 20.51 -4.50
N GLN A 28 12.29 21.27 -3.52
CA GLN A 28 13.02 22.41 -2.97
C GLN A 28 14.02 22.02 -1.88
N CYS A 29 13.77 20.94 -1.11
CA CYS A 29 14.65 20.56 0.00
C CYS A 29 15.78 19.62 -0.42
N ASN A 30 15.53 18.71 -1.38
CA ASN A 30 16.52 17.72 -1.82
C ASN A 30 16.38 17.34 -3.30
N GLY A 31 15.79 18.22 -4.12
CA GLY A 31 15.55 17.96 -5.53
C GLY A 31 14.64 16.74 -5.76
N SER A 32 14.98 15.93 -6.76
CA SER A 32 14.24 14.70 -7.08
C SER A 32 14.60 13.50 -6.18
N MET A 33 15.45 13.67 -5.16
CA MET A 33 15.84 12.57 -4.28
C MET A 33 14.82 12.33 -3.16
N ALA A 34 14.65 11.06 -2.79
CA ALA A 34 13.78 10.68 -1.67
C ALA A 34 14.37 11.16 -0.34
N ILE A 35 13.51 11.69 0.54
CA ILE A 35 13.85 12.13 1.91
C ILE A 35 13.14 11.25 2.93
N TRP A 36 11.95 10.74 2.58
CA TRP A 36 11.12 9.92 3.47
C TRP A 36 10.81 8.57 2.82
N THR A 37 11.08 7.47 3.52
CA THR A 37 11.00 6.10 2.96
C THR A 37 10.17 5.12 3.80
N SER A 38 9.53 5.62 4.87
CA SER A 38 8.72 4.79 5.76
C SER A 38 7.28 4.65 5.25
N GLY A 39 6.50 3.74 5.85
CA GLY A 39 5.09 3.59 5.55
C GLY A 39 4.25 4.87 5.70
N ASN A 40 4.73 5.88 6.44
CA ASN A 40 4.05 7.17 6.62
C ASN A 40 4.53 8.29 5.67
N ALA A 41 5.45 8.01 4.73
CA ALA A 41 6.12 9.03 3.91
C ALA A 41 5.13 9.95 3.16
N MET A 42 4.02 9.41 2.66
CA MET A 42 2.94 10.18 2.03
C MET A 42 2.39 11.29 2.94
N GLY A 43 2.12 10.96 4.20
CA GLY A 43 1.59 11.93 5.16
C GLY A 43 2.65 12.93 5.67
N VAL A 44 3.93 12.58 5.58
CA VAL A 44 5.02 13.53 5.87
C VAL A 44 5.16 14.53 4.72
N ALA A 45 5.13 14.07 3.47
CA ALA A 45 5.17 14.94 2.29
C ALA A 45 4.00 15.93 2.26
N ALA A 46 2.77 15.47 2.51
CA ALA A 46 1.59 16.35 2.59
C ALA A 46 1.76 17.44 3.68
N ARG A 47 2.12 17.04 4.90
CA ARG A 47 2.37 18.01 5.99
C ARG A 47 3.50 18.99 5.68
N HIS A 48 4.54 18.53 4.97
CA HIS A 48 5.64 19.38 4.54
C HIS A 48 5.16 20.42 3.53
N HIS A 49 4.36 20.02 2.53
CA HIS A 49 3.73 20.94 1.58
C HIS A 49 2.86 21.98 2.32
N ASP A 50 1.96 21.53 3.20
CA ASP A 50 1.06 22.43 3.94
C ASP A 50 1.83 23.45 4.80
N ALA A 51 2.96 23.04 5.38
CA ALA A 51 3.76 23.89 6.25
C ALA A 51 4.69 24.87 5.50
N THR A 52 5.12 24.53 4.27
CA THR A 52 6.19 25.26 3.57
C THR A 52 5.79 25.81 2.20
N GLY A 53 4.70 25.33 1.61
CA GLY A 53 4.32 25.58 0.22
C GLY A 53 5.23 24.90 -0.81
N HIS A 54 6.20 24.08 -0.39
CA HIS A 54 7.10 23.38 -1.30
C HIS A 54 6.38 22.28 -2.09
N GLU A 55 6.76 22.09 -3.35
CA GLU A 55 6.26 20.98 -4.17
C GLU A 55 6.85 19.66 -3.68
N THR A 56 5.97 18.72 -3.34
CA THR A 56 6.36 17.39 -2.85
C THR A 56 5.85 16.31 -3.78
N TRP A 57 6.52 15.17 -3.78
CA TRP A 57 6.16 14.02 -4.59
C TRP A 57 6.13 12.76 -3.71
N VAL A 58 5.34 11.77 -4.14
CA VAL A 58 5.17 10.49 -3.45
C VAL A 58 5.10 9.36 -4.47
N ASP A 59 5.96 8.36 -4.30
CA ASP A 59 5.91 7.08 -5.00
C ASP A 59 5.41 5.97 -4.07
N GLN A 60 4.45 5.19 -4.54
CA GLN A 60 3.89 4.06 -3.81
C GLN A 60 3.93 2.81 -4.67
N ILE A 61 4.69 1.81 -4.21
CA ILE A 61 4.76 0.49 -4.82
C ILE A 61 3.93 -0.47 -3.96
N ILE A 62 2.87 -1.03 -4.53
CA ILE A 62 2.03 -2.04 -3.89
C ILE A 62 2.26 -3.36 -4.60
N MET A 63 2.57 -4.41 -3.85
CA MET A 63 2.64 -5.77 -4.38
C MET A 63 1.59 -6.61 -3.69
N THR A 64 0.83 -7.36 -4.48
CA THR A 64 -0.12 -8.35 -3.97
C THR A 64 0.17 -9.68 -4.64
N ARG A 65 0.45 -10.70 -3.84
CA ARG A 65 0.67 -12.08 -4.28
C ARG A 65 -0.51 -12.95 -3.88
N TYR A 66 -1.01 -13.74 -4.82
CA TYR A 66 -2.10 -14.67 -4.60
C TYR A 66 -1.62 -16.12 -4.71
N GLY A 67 -2.14 -16.99 -3.86
CA GLY A 67 -1.92 -18.44 -3.95
C GLY A 67 -0.52 -18.90 -3.57
N SER A 68 0.27 -18.13 -2.80
CA SER A 68 1.58 -18.60 -2.36
C SER A 68 1.43 -19.90 -1.56
N LYS A 69 2.14 -20.94 -2.00
CA LYS A 69 2.46 -22.09 -1.15
C LYS A 69 3.65 -21.66 -0.30
N ASP A 70 3.49 -21.72 1.02
CA ASP A 70 4.63 -21.71 1.92
C ASP A 70 5.57 -22.88 1.59
#